data_AF-A0A429I0W8-F1
#
_entry.id   AF-A0A429I0W8-F1
#
_cell.length_a   1.000
_cell.length_b   1.000
_cell.length_c   1.000
_cell.angle_alpha   90.00
_cell.angle_beta   90.00
_cell.angle_gamma   90.00
#
_symmetry.space_group_name_H-M   'P 1'
#
loop_
_entity.id
_entity.type
_entity.pdbx_description
1 polymer ?
#
loop_
_entity_poly.entity_id
_entity_poly.type
_entity_poly.pdbx_seq_one_letter_code
_entity_poly.pdbx_strand_id
1 'polypeptide(L)'
;MLTPKVIKRLLDTFAGLEPEGAAEARLRLSVLTGREGEVVGAVARGLSNAEIGRELAMGEGTVKAHVSRALAKLGLSNRVQMALLVRDAGKR
;
A
#
# COMPACT_ATOMS: atom_id res chain seq x y z
N MET A 1 6.64 -4.29 23.95
CA MET A 1 6.61 -4.33 22.47
C MET A 1 5.54 -5.31 22.04
N LEU A 2 4.68 -4.93 21.10
CA LEU A 2 3.63 -5.81 20.58
C LEU A 2 4.28 -6.94 19.77
N THR A 3 4.02 -8.18 20.14
CA THR A 3 4.52 -9.37 19.43
C THR A 3 3.61 -9.70 18.24
N PRO A 4 4.13 -10.31 17.16
CA PRO A 4 3.35 -10.66 15.96
C PRO A 4 2.08 -11.48 16.26
N LYS A 5 2.11 -12.27 17.33
CA LYS A 5 0.97 -13.07 17.80
C LYS A 5 -0.17 -12.21 18.37
N VAL A 6 0.15 -11.07 18.99
CA VAL A 6 -0.83 -10.11 19.50
C VAL A 6 -1.47 -9.33 18.35
N ILE A 7 -0.68 -8.98 17.32
CA ILE A 7 -1.19 -8.33 16.10
C ILE A 7 -2.20 -9.25 15.39
N LYS A 8 -1.84 -10.53 15.19
CA LYS A 8 -2.73 -11.52 14.58
C LYS A 8 -4.06 -11.66 15.32
N ARG A 9 -4.01 -11.73 16.65
CA ARG A 9 -5.20 -11.93 17.49
C ARG A 9 -6.13 -10.72 17.52
N LEU A 10 -5.58 -9.52 17.40
CA LEU A 10 -6.37 -8.30 17.23
C LEU A 10 -7.04 -8.27 15.85
N LEU A 11 -6.32 -8.63 14.79
CA LEU A 11 -6.88 -8.74 13.43
C LEU A 11 -8.01 -9.78 13.36
N ASP A 12 -7.83 -10.95 13.97
CA ASP A 12 -8.86 -12.00 14.04
C ASP A 12 -10.14 -11.52 14.77
N THR A 13 -10.00 -10.61 15.74
CA THR A 13 -11.14 -10.06 16.50
C THR A 13 -11.96 -9.05 15.68
N PHE A 14 -11.34 -8.36 14.72
CA PHE A 14 -12.01 -7.38 13.84
C PHE A 14 -12.41 -7.97 12.47
N ALA A 15 -11.91 -9.15 12.11
CA ALA A 15 -12.20 -9.81 10.83
C ALA A 15 -13.68 -10.20 10.63
N GLY A 16 -14.48 -10.28 11.71
CA GLY A 16 -15.91 -10.62 11.63
C GLY A 16 -16.82 -9.50 11.10
N LEU A 17 -16.31 -8.29 10.87
CA LEU A 17 -17.09 -7.10 10.47
C LEU A 17 -16.58 -6.43 9.19
N GLU A 18 -15.47 -6.90 8.62
CA GLU A 18 -14.85 -6.35 7.42
C GLU A 18 -14.85 -7.42 6.33
N PRO A 19 -14.96 -7.06 5.03
CA PRO A 19 -14.70 -8.01 3.95
C PRO A 19 -13.35 -8.68 4.21
N GLU A 20 -13.28 -10.01 4.21
CA GLU A 20 -12.08 -10.78 4.60
C GLU A 20 -10.78 -10.30 3.90
N GLY A 21 -10.89 -9.66 2.73
CA GLY A 21 -9.76 -9.07 2.01
C GLY A 21 -9.34 -7.65 2.40
N ALA A 22 -10.19 -6.83 3.01
CA ALA A 22 -9.91 -5.41 3.27
C ALA A 22 -8.93 -5.23 4.44
N ALA A 23 -9.12 -5.98 5.52
CA ALA A 23 -8.23 -5.95 6.68
C ALA A 23 -6.82 -6.45 6.33
N GLU A 24 -6.72 -7.54 5.56
CA GLU A 24 -5.44 -8.08 5.09
C GLU A 24 -4.73 -7.10 4.15
N ALA A 25 -5.45 -6.47 3.22
CA ALA A 25 -4.87 -5.46 2.33
C ALA A 25 -4.31 -4.26 3.10
N ARG A 26 -5.02 -3.79 4.16
CA ARG A 26 -4.52 -2.72 5.04
C ARG A 26 -3.26 -3.13 5.81
N LEU A 27 -3.21 -4.37 6.32
CA LEU A 27 -2.02 -4.89 6.99
C LEU A 27 -0.82 -4.96 6.05
N ARG A 28 -1.01 -5.41 4.81
CA ARG A 28 0.07 -5.44 3.82
C ARG A 28 0.57 -4.04 3.50
N LEU A 29 -0.32 -3.04 3.38
CA LEU A 29 0.07 -1.65 3.13
C LEU A 29 0.77 -0.99 4.34
N SER A 30 0.57 -1.48 5.57
CA SER A 30 1.18 -0.88 6.77
C SER A 30 2.69 -1.07 6.87
N VAL A 31 3.31 -1.91 6.02
CA VAL A 31 4.78 -2.07 5.94
C VAL A 31 5.47 -0.92 5.20
N LEU A 32 4.70 -0.08 4.51
CA LEU A 32 5.21 1.05 3.76
C LEU A 32 5.55 2.21 4.70
N THR A 33 6.63 2.93 4.38
CA THR A 33 6.89 4.24 5.00
C THR A 33 5.84 5.25 4.56
N GLY A 34 5.70 6.37 5.27
CA GLY A 34 4.76 7.44 4.90
C GLY A 34 4.91 7.89 3.44
N ARG A 35 6.15 8.12 2.99
CA ARG A 35 6.41 8.54 1.60
C ARG A 35 6.10 7.46 0.57
N GLU A 36 6.36 6.19 0.88
CA GLU A 36 5.97 5.09 0.01
C GLU A 36 4.43 4.96 -0.07
N GLY A 37 3.73 5.17 1.05
CA GLY A 37 2.28 5.20 1.10
C GLY A 37 1.66 6.29 0.22
N GLU A 38 2.22 7.51 0.26
CA GLU A 38 1.81 8.62 -0.62
C GLU A 38 1.95 8.24 -2.10
N VAL A 39 3.11 7.71 -2.49
CA VAL A 39 3.39 7.27 -3.87
C VAL A 39 2.43 6.14 -4.29
N VAL A 40 2.26 5.13 -3.45
CA VAL A 40 1.36 3.99 -3.71
C VAL A 40 -0.10 4.45 -3.87
N GLY A 41 -0.55 5.38 -3.04
CA GLY A 41 -1.88 5.99 -3.16
C GLY A 41 -2.05 6.74 -4.48
N ALA A 42 -1.03 7.48 -4.92
CA ALA A 42 -1.04 8.19 -6.19
C ALA A 42 -1.02 7.24 -7.41
N VAL A 43 -0.27 6.12 -7.32
CA VAL A 43 -0.30 5.04 -8.32
C VAL A 43 -1.70 4.43 -8.42
N ALA A 44 -2.37 4.20 -7.29
CA ALA A 44 -3.72 3.64 -7.26
C ALA A 44 -4.78 4.57 -7.88
N ARG A 45 -4.54 5.90 -7.86
CA ARG A 45 -5.34 6.88 -8.62
C ARG A 45 -5.06 6.89 -10.12
N GLY A 46 -4.08 6.11 -10.59
CA GLY A 46 -3.74 5.99 -12.01
C GLY A 46 -2.67 6.98 -12.50
N LEU A 47 -2.07 7.77 -11.62
CA LEU A 47 -1.10 8.79 -12.01
C LEU A 47 0.21 8.18 -12.55
N SER A 48 0.77 8.79 -13.58
CA SER A 48 2.11 8.51 -14.10
C SER A 48 3.19 8.99 -13.13
N ASN A 49 4.42 8.48 -13.26
CA ASN A 49 5.52 8.88 -12.37
C ASN A 49 5.82 10.39 -12.46
N ALA A 50 5.62 10.99 -13.63
CA ALA A 50 5.80 12.42 -13.84
C ALA A 50 4.70 13.23 -13.12
N GLU A 51 3.44 12.77 -13.16
CA GLU A 51 2.34 13.39 -12.41
C GLU A 51 2.54 13.29 -10.91
N ILE A 52 2.93 12.10 -10.42
CA ILE A 52 3.25 11.89 -9.00
C ILE A 52 4.42 12.77 -8.58
N GLY A 53 5.44 12.92 -9.42
CA GLY A 53 6.58 13.79 -9.16
C GLY A 53 6.16 15.25 -8.99
N ARG A 54 5.25 15.73 -9.83
CA ARG A 54 4.68 17.08 -9.69
C ARG A 54 3.86 17.23 -8.41
N GLU A 55 3.00 16.26 -8.10
CA GLU A 55 2.10 16.31 -6.94
C GLU A 55 2.87 16.24 -5.61
N LEU A 56 3.90 15.39 -5.52
CA LEU A 56 4.65 15.16 -4.28
C LEU A 56 5.96 15.96 -4.18
N ALA A 57 6.21 16.85 -5.15
CA ALA A 57 7.45 17.63 -5.28
C ALA A 57 8.72 16.73 -5.30
N MET A 58 8.73 15.75 -6.21
CA MET A 58 9.79 14.76 -6.38
C MET A 58 10.23 14.65 -7.85
N GLY A 59 11.49 14.28 -8.08
CA GLY A 59 11.93 13.90 -9.43
C GLY A 59 11.29 12.59 -9.91
N GLU A 60 10.98 12.47 -11.20
CA GLU A 60 10.37 11.26 -11.77
C GLU A 60 11.20 9.99 -11.50
N GLY A 61 12.54 10.08 -11.57
CA GLY A 61 13.44 8.99 -11.23
C GLY A 61 13.32 8.56 -9.75
N THR A 62 13.13 9.52 -8.85
CA THR A 62 12.88 9.25 -7.43
C THR A 62 11.56 8.53 -7.24
N VAL A 63 10.50 8.95 -7.94
CA VAL A 63 9.21 8.24 -7.92
C VAL A 63 9.37 6.80 -8.42
N LYS A 64 10.08 6.56 -9.53
CA LYS A 64 10.39 5.20 -10.03
C LYS A 64 11.04 4.35 -8.95
N ALA A 65 12.02 4.90 -8.21
CA ALA A 65 12.68 4.21 -7.12
C ALA A 65 11.71 3.86 -5.97
N HIS A 66 10.82 4.78 -5.58
CA HIS A 66 9.80 4.49 -4.57
C HIS A 66 8.80 3.42 -5.03
N VAL A 67 8.31 3.49 -6.26
CA VAL A 67 7.41 2.47 -6.82
C VAL A 67 8.07 1.09 -6.81
N SER A 68 9.32 1.00 -7.27
CA SER A 68 10.07 -0.26 -7.29
C SER A 68 10.28 -0.84 -5.88
N ARG A 69 10.67 0.00 -4.90
CA ARG A 69 10.83 -0.41 -3.50
C ARG A 69 9.52 -0.84 -2.88
N ALA A 70 8.42 -0.12 -3.14
CA ALA A 70 7.10 -0.48 -2.64
C ALA A 70 6.62 -1.82 -3.24
N LEU A 71 6.80 -2.05 -4.54
CA LEU A 71 6.49 -3.34 -5.17
C LEU A 71 7.27 -4.49 -4.51
N ALA A 72 8.57 -4.31 -4.30
CA ALA A 72 9.41 -5.31 -3.63
C ALA A 72 8.94 -5.59 -2.20
N LYS A 73 8.65 -4.54 -1.41
CA LYS A 73 8.16 -4.68 -0.03
C LYS A 73 6.80 -5.38 0.05
N LEU A 74 5.92 -5.14 -0.93
CA LEU A 74 4.57 -5.70 -0.97
C LEU A 74 4.52 -7.09 -1.64
N GLY A 75 5.64 -7.56 -2.20
CA GLY A 75 5.72 -8.81 -2.96
C GLY A 75 4.91 -8.77 -4.27
N LEU A 76 4.86 -7.61 -4.93
CA LEU A 76 4.08 -7.38 -6.14
C LEU A 76 4.99 -7.23 -7.36
N SER A 77 4.53 -7.66 -8.52
CA SER A 77 5.31 -7.63 -9.76
C SER A 77 5.02 -6.41 -10.63
N ASN A 78 3.86 -5.75 -10.44
CA ASN A 78 3.48 -4.61 -11.26
C ASN A 78 2.57 -3.61 -10.56
N ARG A 79 2.48 -2.41 -11.14
CA ARG A 79 1.68 -1.30 -10.63
C ARG A 79 0.16 -1.56 -10.63
N VAL A 80 -0.33 -2.46 -11.48
CA VAL A 80 -1.76 -2.82 -11.51
C VAL A 80 -2.12 -3.60 -10.25
N GLN A 81 -1.30 -4.59 -9.87
CA GLN A 81 -1.45 -5.31 -8.61
C GLN A 81 -1.38 -4.37 -7.40
N MET A 82 -0.50 -3.37 -7.44
CA MET A 82 -0.43 -2.34 -6.40
C MET A 82 -1.74 -1.54 -6.29
N ALA A 83 -2.29 -1.09 -7.41
CA ALA A 83 -3.57 -0.38 -7.42
C ALA A 83 -4.74 -1.25 -6.91
N LEU A 84 -4.77 -2.53 -7.28
CA LEU A 84 -5.78 -3.49 -6.79
C LEU A 84 -5.69 -3.68 -5.28
N LEU A 85 -4.47 -3.80 -4.72
CA LEU A 85 -4.27 -3.91 -3.27
C LEU A 85 -4.81 -2.69 -2.52
N VAL A 86 -4.53 -1.47 -3.02
CA VAL A 86 -5.05 -0.23 -2.43
C VAL A 86 -6.58 -0.16 -2.51
N ARG A 87 -7.15 -0.54 -3.65
CA ARG A 87 -8.62 -0.62 -3.81
C ARG A 87 -9.23 -1.60 -2.82
N ASP A 88 -8.64 -2.78 -2.66
CA ASP A 88 -9.16 -3.82 -1.77
C ASP A 88 -9.09 -3.39 -0.29
N ALA A 89 -8.07 -2.62 0.11
CA ALA A 89 -7.97 -2.02 1.44
C ALA A 89 -9.07 -0.99 1.75
N GLY A 90 -9.67 -0.39 0.71
CA GLY A 90 -10.76 0.58 0.81
C GLY A 90 -12.17 -0.02 0.73
N LYS A 91 -12.31 -1.33 0.53
CA LYS A 91 -13.61 -2.01 0.58
C LYS A 91 -14.14 -1.96 2.01
N ARG A 92 -15.41 -1.56 2.17
CA ARG A 92 -16.19 -1.62 3.41
C ARG A 92 -17.28 -2.66 3.24
#